data_AF-C4JIS0-F1
#
_entry.id   AF-C4JIS0-F1
#
_cell.length_a   1.000
_cell.length_b   1.000
_cell.length_c   1.000
_cell.angle_alpha   90.00
_cell.angle_beta   90.00
_cell.angle_gamma   90.00
#
_symmetry.space_group_name_H-M   'P 1'
#
loop_
_entity.id
_entity.type
_entity.pdbx_description
1 polymer ?
#
loop_
_entity_poly.entity_id
_entity_poly.type
_entity_poly.pdbx_seq_one_letter_code
_entity_poly.pdbx_strand_id
1 'polypeptide(L)'
;MSATRSAAARPQRALDSKSRRRRGQDSQRRQVRLHTQGPPPGYSFVPKGNVYITRNSRLHTHRSNQVVYTVQHSKTNRTLGICVPSDVHTRVLGLAAETAEARELAVAQKDTRDARHASDMLAREFPHMPALDMRAIVNHAFLKGSGRVGRSGTVSSEEKKAELAVEAHIRHVHTGYEGLLETGMQREDARELVWDQVKKVKRAWKEGVP
;
A
#
# COMPACT_ATOMS: atom_id res chain seq x y z
N MET A 1 -46.45 -23.22 -32.35
CA MET A 1 -47.06 -22.07 -31.66
C MET A 1 -46.02 -21.41 -30.79
N SER A 2 -45.67 -20.17 -31.15
CA SER A 2 -45.19 -19.03 -30.35
C SER A 2 -44.45 -19.26 -29.03
N ALA A 3 -43.22 -18.73 -28.89
CA ALA A 3 -43.00 -17.34 -28.46
C ALA A 3 -41.51 -17.06 -28.22
N THR A 4 -40.91 -16.27 -29.11
CA THR A 4 -39.57 -15.69 -28.99
C THR A 4 -39.60 -14.54 -27.99
N ARG A 5 -38.84 -14.61 -26.88
CA ARG A 5 -38.62 -13.45 -25.99
C ARG A 5 -37.31 -12.75 -26.34
N SER A 6 -37.45 -11.55 -26.90
CA SER A 6 -36.40 -10.58 -27.15
C SER A 6 -35.99 -9.88 -25.84
N ALA A 7 -34.70 -9.86 -25.53
CA ALA A 7 -34.13 -9.08 -24.43
C ALA A 7 -33.22 -7.99 -25.01
N ALA A 8 -33.73 -6.76 -25.02
CA ALA A 8 -33.01 -5.58 -25.46
C ALA A 8 -31.86 -5.23 -24.47
N ALA A 9 -30.63 -5.28 -24.95
CA ALA A 9 -29.45 -4.84 -24.21
C ALA A 9 -29.39 -3.30 -24.15
N ARG A 10 -29.38 -2.74 -22.93
CA ARG A 10 -29.19 -1.31 -22.65
C ARG A 10 -27.77 -0.85 -23.09
N PRO A 11 -27.62 0.31 -23.73
CA PRO A 11 -26.31 0.78 -24.18
C PRO A 11 -25.43 1.28 -23.02
N GLN A 12 -24.38 0.52 -22.68
CA GLN A 12 -23.32 0.88 -21.74
C GLN A 12 -22.43 2.07 -22.19
N ARG A 13 -22.65 2.61 -23.41
CA ARG A 13 -21.79 3.65 -24.02
C ARG A 13 -21.88 5.05 -23.39
N ALA A 14 -22.87 5.34 -22.55
CA ALA A 14 -23.08 6.69 -21.99
C ALA A 14 -22.30 7.00 -20.70
N LEU A 15 -21.81 5.98 -19.98
CA LEU A 15 -21.05 6.17 -18.72
C LEU A 15 -19.56 6.42 -18.97
N ASP A 16 -19.02 5.89 -20.07
CA ASP A 16 -17.61 6.00 -20.41
C ASP A 16 -17.23 7.37 -21.01
N SER A 17 -18.19 8.06 -21.63
CA SER A 17 -18.00 9.43 -22.13
C SER A 17 -17.99 10.46 -20.99
N LYS A 18 -18.73 10.22 -19.90
CA LYS A 18 -18.67 11.04 -18.68
C LYS A 18 -17.38 10.81 -17.88
N SER A 19 -16.86 9.57 -17.85
CA SER A 19 -15.58 9.24 -17.21
C SER A 19 -14.39 9.86 -17.96
N ARG A 20 -14.41 9.84 -19.30
CA ARG A 20 -13.41 10.53 -20.16
C ARG A 20 -13.50 12.04 -20.07
N ARG A 21 -14.70 12.64 -19.99
CA ARG A 21 -14.85 14.09 -19.76
C ARG A 21 -14.30 14.54 -18.39
N ARG A 22 -14.45 13.73 -17.34
CA ARG A 22 -13.83 13.99 -16.02
C ARG A 22 -12.29 13.88 -16.05
N ARG A 23 -11.72 12.92 -16.79
CA ARG A 23 -10.25 12.82 -16.97
C ARG A 23 -9.67 13.95 -17.83
N GLY A 24 -10.46 14.52 -18.75
CA GLY A 24 -10.03 15.64 -19.60
C GLY A 24 -10.00 17.00 -18.89
N GLN A 25 -10.74 17.19 -17.79
CA GLN A 25 -10.75 18.46 -17.03
C GLN A 25 -9.64 18.58 -15.99
N ASP A 26 -9.04 17.47 -15.55
CA ASP A 26 -7.87 17.47 -14.65
C ASP A 26 -6.55 17.84 -15.37
N SER A 27 -6.64 18.08 -16.68
CA SER A 27 -5.56 18.56 -17.55
C SER A 27 -5.29 20.06 -17.41
N GLN A 28 -6.18 20.82 -16.75
CA GLN A 28 -6.01 22.27 -16.62
C GLN A 28 -5.03 22.61 -15.48
N ARG A 29 -3.79 22.85 -15.92
CA ARG A 29 -2.71 23.64 -15.27
C ARG A 29 -1.86 22.93 -14.21
N ARG A 30 -1.13 21.88 -14.61
CA ARG A 30 0.15 21.55 -13.95
C ARG A 30 1.18 22.63 -14.29
N GLN A 31 1.17 23.75 -13.58
CA GLN A 31 2.21 24.77 -13.73
C GLN A 31 3.48 24.28 -13.05
N VAL A 32 4.47 23.90 -13.85
CA VAL A 32 5.79 23.47 -13.39
C VAL A 32 6.68 24.70 -13.21
N ARG A 33 7.35 24.81 -12.07
CA ARG A 33 8.40 25.81 -11.82
C ARG A 33 9.73 25.14 -11.58
N LEU A 34 10.80 25.78 -12.01
CA LEU A 34 12.15 25.35 -11.66
C LEU A 34 12.49 25.86 -10.26
N HIS A 35 13.25 25.08 -9.48
CA HIS A 35 13.67 25.52 -8.13
C HIS A 35 14.44 26.86 -8.14
N THR A 36 15.08 27.22 -9.26
CA THR A 36 15.85 28.46 -9.41
C THR A 36 14.97 29.70 -9.47
N GLN A 37 13.67 29.55 -9.76
CA GLN A 37 12.71 30.66 -9.86
C GLN A 37 12.10 31.07 -8.52
N GLY A 38 12.49 30.41 -7.42
CA GLY A 38 11.91 30.60 -6.09
C GLY A 38 10.40 30.29 -6.02
N PRO A 39 9.71 30.63 -4.93
CA PRO A 39 8.24 30.67 -4.86
C PRO A 39 7.67 31.95 -5.51
N PRO A 40 6.46 31.92 -6.11
CA PRO A 40 5.77 33.14 -6.52
C PRO A 40 5.44 34.06 -5.31
N PRO A 41 5.15 35.36 -5.53
CA PRO A 41 4.66 36.24 -4.46
C PRO A 41 3.40 35.67 -3.80
N GLY A 42 3.37 35.65 -2.47
CA GLY A 42 2.27 35.07 -1.69
C GLY A 42 2.29 33.54 -1.59
N TYR A 43 3.27 32.85 -2.19
CA TYR A 43 3.40 31.39 -2.16
C TYR A 43 4.59 30.94 -1.31
N SER A 44 4.44 29.77 -0.71
CA SER A 44 5.47 29.07 0.06
C SER A 44 5.84 27.76 -0.62
N PHE A 45 7.13 27.42 -0.59
CA PHE A 45 7.61 26.13 -1.06
C PHE A 45 7.38 25.05 0.01
N VAL A 46 6.82 23.92 -0.41
CA VAL A 46 6.57 22.74 0.41
C VAL A 46 7.39 21.58 -0.18
N PRO A 47 8.42 21.08 0.51
CA PRO A 47 9.22 19.97 0.01
C PRO A 47 8.40 18.68 -0.04
N LYS A 48 8.78 17.77 -0.93
CA LYS A 48 8.27 16.40 -0.91
C LYS A 48 8.72 15.67 0.37
N GLY A 49 7.93 14.70 0.83
CA GLY A 49 8.30 13.81 1.93
C GLY A 49 7.17 13.64 2.95
N ASN A 50 6.57 14.74 3.40
CA ASN A 50 5.42 14.66 4.28
C ASN A 50 4.12 14.54 3.46
N VAL A 51 3.58 13.32 3.40
CA VAL A 51 2.37 12.99 2.64
C VAL A 51 1.16 13.78 3.15
N TYR A 52 1.03 13.96 4.47
CA TYR A 52 -0.08 14.72 5.04
C TYR A 52 -0.02 16.19 4.60
N ILE A 53 1.13 16.83 4.75
CA ILE A 53 1.31 18.24 4.38
C ILE A 53 1.07 18.43 2.89
N THR A 54 1.80 17.70 2.04
CA THR A 54 1.70 17.85 0.58
C THR A 54 0.29 17.57 0.03
N ARG A 55 -0.41 16.57 0.57
CA ARG A 55 -1.80 16.26 0.19
C ARG A 55 -2.77 17.35 0.63
N ASN A 56 -2.70 17.79 1.89
CA ASN A 56 -3.61 18.81 2.42
C ASN A 56 -3.34 20.17 1.78
N SER A 57 -2.09 20.54 1.55
CA SER A 57 -1.74 21.75 0.81
C SER A 57 -2.40 21.76 -0.57
N ARG A 58 -2.29 20.67 -1.35
CA ARG A 58 -3.01 20.57 -2.65
C ARG A 58 -4.51 20.71 -2.49
N LEU A 59 -5.11 19.95 -1.56
CA LEU A 59 -6.55 19.95 -1.35
C LEU A 59 -7.08 21.34 -0.99
N HIS A 60 -6.45 22.02 -0.05
CA HIS A 60 -6.86 23.34 0.39
C HIS A 60 -6.64 24.41 -0.68
N THR A 61 -5.51 24.37 -1.41
CA THR A 61 -5.26 25.28 -2.54
C THR A 61 -6.31 25.11 -3.65
N HIS A 62 -6.66 23.87 -4.00
CA HIS A 62 -7.71 23.60 -4.99
C HIS A 62 -9.10 24.06 -4.52
N ARG A 63 -9.44 23.87 -3.24
CA ARG A 63 -10.71 24.35 -2.65
C ARG A 63 -10.81 25.88 -2.67
N SER A 64 -9.69 26.58 -2.57
CA SER A 64 -9.62 28.03 -2.70
C SER A 64 -9.55 28.51 -4.16
N ASN A 65 -9.74 27.63 -5.16
CA ASN A 65 -9.59 27.92 -6.59
C ASN A 65 -8.24 28.56 -6.96
N GLN A 66 -7.19 28.28 -6.18
CA GLN A 66 -5.83 28.77 -6.42
C GLN A 66 -4.98 27.71 -7.12
N VAL A 67 -3.88 28.15 -7.74
CA VAL A 67 -2.99 27.26 -8.51
C VAL A 67 -2.01 26.57 -7.56
N VAL A 68 -1.75 25.27 -7.76
CA VAL A 68 -0.62 24.56 -7.16
C VAL A 68 0.50 24.46 -8.19
N TYR A 69 1.70 24.90 -7.82
CA TYR A 69 2.87 24.74 -8.68
C TYR A 69 3.64 23.48 -8.32
N THR A 70 4.10 22.72 -9.32
CA THR A 70 5.05 21.63 -9.09
C THR A 70 6.46 22.15 -9.25
N VAL A 71 7.32 21.96 -8.25
CA VAL A 71 8.72 22.41 -8.30
C VAL A 71 9.62 21.28 -8.74
N GLN A 72 10.40 21.51 -9.79
CA GLN A 72 11.34 20.54 -10.35
C GLN A 72 12.78 21.04 -10.32
N HIS A 73 13.70 20.09 -10.34
CA HIS A 73 15.12 20.35 -10.51
C HIS A 73 15.46 20.72 -11.94
N SER A 74 16.16 21.83 -12.14
CA SER A 74 16.42 22.38 -13.48
C SER A 74 17.21 21.45 -14.40
N LYS A 75 18.17 20.69 -13.83
CA LYS A 75 19.03 19.77 -14.61
C LYS A 75 18.51 18.34 -14.71
N THR A 76 17.80 17.84 -13.69
CA THR A 76 17.44 16.42 -13.59
C THR A 76 15.95 16.18 -13.80
N ASN A 77 15.15 17.24 -13.96
CA ASN A 77 13.68 17.22 -14.03
C ASN A 77 13.00 16.49 -12.86
N ARG A 78 13.75 16.17 -11.79
CA ARG A 78 13.22 15.50 -10.61
C ARG A 78 12.30 16.45 -9.86
N THR A 79 11.11 15.98 -9.51
CA THR A 79 10.20 16.74 -8.65
C THR A 79 10.78 16.85 -7.23
N LEU A 80 10.84 18.08 -6.73
CA LEU A 80 11.36 18.44 -5.41
C LEU A 80 10.25 18.74 -4.40
N GLY A 81 9.11 19.23 -4.88
CA GLY A 81 8.00 19.60 -4.01
C GLY A 81 6.91 20.34 -4.77
N ILE A 82 6.12 21.13 -4.03
CA ILE A 82 5.07 21.97 -4.57
C ILE A 82 5.19 23.39 -4.01
N CYS A 83 4.73 24.41 -4.75
CA CYS A 83 4.45 25.71 -4.15
C CYS A 83 2.94 25.90 -4.02
N VAL A 84 2.52 26.34 -2.84
CA VAL A 84 1.14 26.64 -2.50
C VAL A 84 1.05 28.02 -1.85
N PRO A 85 -0.12 28.66 -1.83
CA PRO A 85 -0.35 29.91 -1.11
C PRO A 85 0.11 29.82 0.36
N SER A 86 0.72 30.88 0.86
CA SER A 86 1.41 30.87 2.16
C SER A 86 0.45 30.75 3.34
N ASP A 87 -0.76 31.31 3.20
CA ASP A 87 -1.88 31.14 4.12
C ASP A 87 -2.31 29.66 4.20
N VAL A 88 -2.43 28.99 3.05
CA VAL A 88 -2.74 27.55 2.98
C VAL A 88 -1.65 26.73 3.64
N HIS A 89 -0.37 27.03 3.37
CA HIS A 89 0.74 26.32 4.00
C HIS A 89 0.71 26.45 5.53
N THR A 90 0.55 27.67 6.04
CA THR A 90 0.47 27.97 7.48
C THR A 90 -0.70 27.23 8.14
N ARG A 91 -1.89 27.29 7.51
CA ARG A 91 -3.07 26.57 7.99
C ARG A 91 -2.85 25.06 8.05
N VAL A 92 -2.23 24.48 7.02
CA VAL A 92 -1.95 23.04 6.95
C VAL A 92 -0.93 22.62 8.00
N LEU A 93 0.05 23.45 8.33
CA LEU A 93 0.98 23.19 9.44
C LEU A 93 0.27 23.20 10.79
N GLY A 94 -0.63 24.16 11.04
CA GLY A 94 -1.48 24.18 12.24
C GLY A 94 -2.33 22.92 12.37
N LEU A 95 -3.06 22.56 11.32
CA LEU A 95 -3.86 21.32 11.27
C LEU A 95 -2.99 20.07 11.47
N ALA A 96 -1.77 20.05 10.93
CA ALA A 96 -0.87 18.92 11.11
C ALA A 96 -0.46 18.73 12.56
N ALA A 97 -0.17 19.83 13.27
CA ALA A 97 0.15 19.81 14.69
C ALA A 97 -1.07 19.38 15.53
N GLU A 98 -2.22 20.02 15.32
CA GLU A 98 -3.47 19.73 16.04
C GLU A 98 -3.93 18.28 15.88
N THR A 99 -3.75 17.72 14.68
CA THR A 99 -4.20 16.34 14.39
C THR A 99 -3.11 15.29 14.57
N ALA A 100 -1.91 15.65 15.03
CA ALA A 100 -0.78 14.73 15.12
C ALA A 100 -1.10 13.50 15.97
N GLU A 101 -1.51 13.71 17.21
CA GLU A 101 -1.85 12.65 18.16
C GLU A 101 -3.03 11.80 17.66
N ALA A 102 -4.12 12.44 17.22
CA ALA A 102 -5.27 11.73 16.68
C ALA A 102 -4.92 10.85 15.46
N ARG A 103 -4.01 11.32 14.59
CA ARG A 103 -3.52 10.55 13.44
C ARG A 103 -2.66 9.37 13.88
N GLU A 104 -1.80 9.55 14.88
CA GLU A 104 -0.97 8.47 15.43
C GLU A 104 -1.84 7.39 16.07
N LEU A 105 -2.81 7.79 16.89
CA LEU A 105 -3.79 6.88 17.49
C LEU A 105 -4.60 6.15 16.42
N ALA A 106 -5.09 6.85 15.39
CA ALA A 106 -5.84 6.23 14.31
C ALA A 106 -4.99 5.21 13.52
N VAL A 107 -3.69 5.48 13.35
CA VAL A 107 -2.75 4.53 12.75
C VAL A 107 -2.58 3.31 13.65
N ALA A 108 -2.31 3.49 14.95
CA ALA A 108 -2.13 2.39 15.89
C ALA A 108 -3.37 1.50 16.02
N GLN A 109 -4.57 2.11 16.06
CA GLN A 109 -5.85 1.38 16.07
C GLN A 109 -6.06 0.58 14.79
N LYS A 110 -5.71 1.16 13.63
CA LYS A 110 -5.78 0.45 12.36
C LYS A 110 -4.81 -0.72 12.32
N ASP A 111 -3.56 -0.50 12.73
CA ASP A 111 -2.54 -1.56 12.74
C ASP A 111 -2.95 -2.70 13.70
N THR A 112 -3.53 -2.38 14.85
CA THR A 112 -4.11 -3.37 15.78
C THR A 112 -5.23 -4.18 15.14
N ARG A 113 -6.15 -3.53 14.43
CA ARG A 113 -7.25 -4.20 13.73
C ARG A 113 -6.74 -5.08 12.60
N ASP A 114 -5.79 -4.59 11.80
CA ASP A 114 -5.18 -5.35 10.71
C ASP A 114 -4.45 -6.59 11.26
N ALA A 115 -3.73 -6.46 12.38
CA ALA A 115 -3.04 -7.58 13.04
C ALA A 115 -4.03 -8.62 13.61
N ARG A 116 -5.13 -8.19 14.24
CA ARG A 116 -6.20 -9.08 14.70
C ARG A 116 -6.82 -9.83 13.53
N HIS A 117 -7.15 -9.12 12.46
CA HIS A 117 -7.72 -9.73 11.26
C HIS A 117 -6.79 -10.80 10.66
N ALA A 118 -5.47 -10.51 10.57
CA ALA A 118 -4.48 -11.47 10.11
C ALA A 118 -4.39 -12.69 11.03
N SER A 119 -4.44 -12.48 12.35
CA SER A 119 -4.42 -13.56 13.34
C SER A 119 -5.64 -14.47 13.21
N ASP A 120 -6.84 -13.88 13.11
CA ASP A 120 -8.09 -14.64 12.96
C ASP A 120 -8.11 -15.47 11.67
N MET A 121 -7.60 -14.91 10.57
CA MET A 121 -7.45 -15.62 9.31
C MET A 121 -6.47 -16.79 9.43
N LEU A 122 -5.28 -16.57 10.01
CA LEU A 122 -4.28 -17.62 10.18
C LEU A 122 -4.79 -18.74 11.10
N ALA A 123 -5.50 -18.40 12.18
CA ALA A 123 -6.08 -19.39 13.09
C ALA A 123 -7.16 -20.25 12.42
N ARG A 124 -7.88 -19.71 11.42
CA ARG A 124 -8.87 -20.48 10.63
C ARG A 124 -8.19 -21.40 9.62
N GLU A 125 -7.16 -20.93 8.93
CA GLU A 125 -6.47 -21.70 7.88
C GLU A 125 -5.46 -22.71 8.44
N PHE A 126 -4.88 -22.43 9.61
CA PHE A 126 -3.82 -23.22 10.24
C PHE A 126 -4.10 -23.42 11.74
N PRO A 127 -5.18 -24.15 12.10
CA PRO A 127 -5.64 -24.29 13.49
C PRO A 127 -4.65 -25.00 14.41
N HIS A 128 -3.67 -25.73 13.85
CA HIS A 128 -2.66 -26.47 14.61
C HIS A 128 -1.29 -25.78 14.65
N MET A 129 -1.18 -24.54 14.13
CA MET A 129 0.05 -23.76 14.17
C MET A 129 0.41 -23.37 15.61
N PRO A 130 1.69 -23.49 16.02
CA PRO A 130 2.13 -23.00 17.32
C PRO A 130 1.91 -21.49 17.47
N ALA A 131 1.48 -21.06 18.66
CA ALA A 131 1.15 -19.66 18.92
C ALA A 131 2.33 -18.69 18.70
N LEU A 132 3.57 -19.16 18.96
CA LEU A 132 4.78 -18.37 18.73
C LEU A 132 5.02 -18.12 17.24
N ASP A 133 4.80 -19.13 16.40
CA ASP A 133 4.92 -19.01 14.94
C ASP A 133 3.85 -18.08 14.38
N MET A 134 2.61 -18.22 14.83
CA MET A 134 1.53 -17.32 14.43
C MET A 134 1.87 -15.86 14.76
N ARG A 135 2.35 -15.59 15.98
CA ARG A 135 2.75 -14.24 16.39
C ARG A 135 3.91 -13.71 15.54
N ALA A 136 4.90 -14.54 15.23
CA ALA A 136 6.00 -14.17 14.35
C ALA A 136 5.49 -13.81 12.95
N ILE A 137 4.62 -14.63 12.36
CA ILE A 137 4.06 -14.39 11.02
C ILE A 137 3.26 -13.07 10.99
N VAL A 138 2.39 -12.83 11.96
CA VAL A 138 1.59 -11.60 12.04
C VAL A 138 2.49 -10.37 12.15
N ASN A 139 3.52 -10.44 12.99
CA ASN A 139 4.46 -9.34 13.17
C ASN A 139 5.38 -9.13 11.95
N HIS A 140 5.75 -10.16 11.21
CA HIS A 140 6.71 -10.02 10.12
C HIS A 140 6.06 -9.82 8.74
N ALA A 141 4.96 -10.51 8.44
CA ALA A 141 4.35 -10.53 7.11
C ALA A 141 3.22 -9.51 6.94
N PHE A 142 2.50 -9.17 8.01
CA PHE A 142 1.27 -8.36 7.96
C PHE A 142 1.41 -6.94 8.52
N LEU A 143 2.55 -6.59 9.14
CA LEU A 143 2.81 -5.21 9.59
C LEU A 143 2.96 -4.21 8.43
N LYS A 144 2.54 -2.97 8.71
CA LYS A 144 2.57 -1.82 7.79
C LYS A 144 4.01 -1.47 7.38
N GLY A 145 4.19 -1.14 6.09
CA GLY A 145 5.47 -0.67 5.55
C GLY A 145 6.47 -1.77 5.18
N SER A 146 6.12 -3.04 5.38
CA SER A 146 7.02 -4.16 5.04
C SER A 146 7.25 -4.32 3.54
N GLY A 147 6.33 -3.85 2.69
CA GLY A 147 6.31 -4.18 1.25
C GLY A 147 6.11 -5.68 0.98
N ARG A 148 5.76 -6.46 2.01
CA ARG A 148 5.64 -7.93 1.95
C ARG A 148 4.20 -8.35 1.67
N VAL A 149 4.09 -9.65 1.35
CA VAL A 149 2.92 -10.32 0.77
C VAL A 149 1.60 -9.95 1.47
N GLY A 150 1.58 -9.83 2.80
CA GLY A 150 0.37 -9.53 3.59
C GLY A 150 -0.34 -8.21 3.25
N ARG A 151 0.34 -7.23 2.66
CA ARG A 151 -0.27 -5.95 2.22
C ARG A 151 -0.08 -5.68 0.73
N SER A 152 0.45 -6.65 -0.03
CA SER A 152 0.67 -6.48 -1.46
C SER A 152 -0.65 -6.52 -2.24
N GLY A 153 -0.86 -5.55 -3.13
CA GLY A 153 -2.03 -5.53 -4.03
C GLY A 153 -1.91 -6.49 -5.22
N THR A 154 -0.76 -7.17 -5.39
CA THR A 154 -0.54 -8.16 -6.47
C THR A 154 -1.10 -9.54 -6.14
N VAL A 155 -1.31 -9.89 -4.87
CA VAL A 155 -1.97 -11.13 -4.48
C VAL A 155 -3.43 -10.81 -4.19
N SER A 156 -4.33 -11.38 -4.99
CA SER A 156 -5.75 -11.00 -5.04
C SER A 156 -6.58 -11.54 -3.89
N SER A 157 -6.18 -12.66 -3.27
CA SER A 157 -6.89 -13.31 -2.17
C SER A 157 -6.08 -13.23 -0.87
N GLU A 158 -6.76 -12.97 0.25
CA GLU A 158 -6.15 -12.90 1.58
C GLU A 158 -5.67 -14.29 2.04
N GLU A 159 -6.40 -15.35 1.68
CA GLU A 159 -6.01 -16.74 1.91
C GLU A 159 -4.67 -17.05 1.25
N LYS A 160 -4.46 -16.58 0.00
CA LYS A 160 -3.18 -16.80 -0.67
C LYS A 160 -2.03 -16.03 -0.02
N LYS A 161 -2.32 -14.86 0.57
CA LYS A 161 -1.31 -14.12 1.35
C LYS A 161 -0.95 -14.85 2.64
N ALA A 162 -1.93 -15.43 3.32
CA ALA A 162 -1.72 -16.27 4.49
C ALA A 162 -0.81 -17.46 4.17
N GLU A 163 -1.13 -18.21 3.10
CA GLU A 163 -0.31 -19.34 2.66
C GLU A 163 1.14 -18.95 2.39
N LEU A 164 1.36 -17.89 1.60
CA LEU A 164 2.70 -17.44 1.25
C LEU A 164 3.49 -16.93 2.47
N ALA A 165 2.83 -16.27 3.41
CA ALA A 165 3.45 -15.81 4.65
C ALA A 165 3.87 -17.00 5.52
N VAL A 166 3.01 -18.01 5.64
CA VAL A 166 3.29 -19.25 6.37
C VAL A 166 4.43 -20.03 5.71
N GLU A 167 4.38 -20.23 4.40
CA GLU A 167 5.45 -20.92 3.65
C GLU A 167 6.80 -20.22 3.78
N ALA A 168 6.82 -18.88 3.72
CA ALA A 168 8.04 -18.12 3.94
C ALA A 168 8.56 -18.33 5.36
N HIS A 169 7.71 -18.22 6.38
CA HIS A 169 8.11 -18.42 7.77
C HIS A 169 8.64 -19.83 8.04
N ILE A 170 7.92 -20.87 7.58
CA ILE A 170 8.36 -22.26 7.70
C ILE A 170 9.72 -22.44 7.05
N ARG A 171 9.92 -21.92 5.84
CA ARG A 171 11.20 -22.02 5.13
C ARG A 171 12.35 -21.45 5.95
N HIS A 172 12.19 -20.23 6.45
CA HIS A 172 13.26 -19.53 7.17
C HIS A 172 13.50 -20.05 8.60
N VAL A 173 12.48 -20.59 9.26
CA VAL A 173 12.53 -20.93 10.70
C VAL A 173 12.54 -22.43 10.98
N HIS A 174 11.83 -23.21 10.16
CA HIS A 174 11.57 -24.64 10.40
C HIS A 174 12.33 -25.55 9.43
N THR A 175 13.27 -25.00 8.66
CA THR A 175 14.13 -25.77 7.74
C THR A 175 15.58 -25.29 7.82
N GLY A 176 16.49 -25.99 7.15
CA GLY A 176 17.90 -25.58 7.01
C GLY A 176 18.15 -24.47 5.99
N TYR A 177 17.11 -23.77 5.49
CA TYR A 177 17.22 -22.81 4.38
C TYR A 177 18.28 -21.73 4.61
N GLU A 178 18.33 -21.12 5.80
CA GLU A 178 19.33 -20.08 6.08
C GLU A 178 20.75 -20.62 5.98
N GLY A 179 21.00 -21.81 6.51
CA GLY A 179 22.31 -22.47 6.40
C GLY A 179 22.70 -22.77 4.95
N LEU A 180 21.75 -23.16 4.09
CA LEU A 180 22.02 -23.34 2.65
C LEU A 180 22.44 -22.03 1.99
N LEU A 181 21.78 -20.92 2.31
CA LEU A 181 22.17 -19.61 1.79
C LEU A 181 23.54 -19.18 2.28
N GLU A 182 23.88 -19.47 3.54
CA GLU A 182 25.21 -19.21 4.11
C GLU A 182 26.32 -19.99 3.40
N THR A 183 26.03 -21.20 2.90
CA THR A 183 26.97 -21.97 2.06
C THR A 183 27.13 -21.42 0.63
N GLY A 184 26.41 -20.35 0.28
CA GLY A 184 26.44 -19.74 -1.05
C GLY A 184 25.53 -20.40 -2.08
N MET A 185 24.64 -21.30 -1.66
CA MET A 185 23.66 -21.92 -2.55
C MET A 185 22.70 -20.87 -3.13
N GLN A 186 22.33 -21.02 -4.40
CA GLN A 186 21.35 -20.14 -5.02
C GLN A 186 19.97 -20.30 -4.38
N ARG A 187 19.21 -19.20 -4.33
CA ARG A 187 17.94 -19.16 -3.59
C ARG A 187 16.90 -20.13 -4.13
N GLU A 188 16.87 -20.30 -5.43
CA GLU A 188 15.95 -21.18 -6.15
C GLU A 188 16.23 -22.64 -5.79
N ASP A 189 17.49 -23.07 -5.88
CA ASP A 189 17.93 -24.43 -5.52
C ASP A 189 17.69 -24.71 -4.03
N ALA A 190 18.03 -23.75 -3.16
CA ALA A 190 17.78 -23.88 -1.72
C ALA A 190 16.28 -23.98 -1.40
N ARG A 191 15.41 -23.29 -2.15
CA ARG A 191 13.95 -23.38 -1.99
C ARG A 191 13.44 -24.74 -2.43
N GLU A 192 13.93 -25.26 -3.53
CA GLU A 192 13.56 -26.59 -4.04
C GLU A 192 13.94 -27.68 -3.04
N LEU A 193 15.17 -27.62 -2.51
CA LEU A 193 15.70 -28.61 -1.57
C LEU A 193 14.86 -28.71 -0.28
N VAL A 194 14.43 -27.57 0.27
CA VAL A 194 13.63 -27.55 1.51
C VAL A 194 12.12 -27.68 1.28
N TRP A 195 11.66 -27.74 0.02
CA TRP A 195 10.24 -27.63 -0.30
C TRP A 195 9.38 -28.75 0.30
N ASP A 196 9.90 -29.98 0.33
CA ASP A 196 9.19 -31.10 0.93
C ASP A 196 9.02 -30.94 2.44
N GLN A 197 10.05 -30.42 3.13
CA GLN A 197 9.96 -30.09 4.54
C GLN A 197 8.95 -28.97 4.79
N VAL A 198 8.95 -27.93 3.94
CA VAL A 198 7.97 -26.84 4.03
C VAL A 198 6.55 -27.37 3.89
N LYS A 199 6.27 -28.21 2.88
CA LYS A 199 4.96 -28.84 2.67
C LYS A 199 4.54 -29.69 3.88
N LYS A 200 5.46 -30.47 4.44
CA LYS A 200 5.20 -31.32 5.61
C LYS A 200 4.74 -30.50 6.81
N VAL A 201 5.51 -29.48 7.20
CA VAL A 201 5.17 -28.61 8.34
C VAL A 201 3.87 -27.85 8.08
N LYS A 202 3.68 -27.32 6.86
CA LYS A 202 2.46 -26.62 6.48
C LYS A 202 1.22 -27.50 6.62
N ARG A 203 1.30 -28.76 6.16
CA ARG A 203 0.21 -29.73 6.30
C ARG A 203 -0.07 -30.05 7.78
N ALA A 204 0.96 -30.24 8.58
CA ALA A 204 0.80 -30.46 10.02
C ALA A 204 0.06 -29.30 10.70
N TRP A 205 0.36 -28.05 10.34
CA TRP A 205 -0.33 -26.88 10.88
C TRP A 205 -1.77 -26.74 10.38
N LYS A 206 -2.06 -27.22 9.17
CA LYS A 206 -3.41 -27.14 8.56
C LYS A 206 -4.34 -28.27 9.02
N GLU A 207 -3.83 -29.49 9.13
CA GLU A 207 -4.62 -30.71 9.30
C GLU A 207 -4.36 -31.44 10.63
N GLY A 208 -3.32 -31.04 11.38
CA GLY A 208 -2.92 -31.73 12.62
C GLY A 208 -2.23 -33.07 12.38
N VAL A 209 -1.85 -33.36 11.12
CA VAL A 209 -1.24 -34.64 10.71
C VAL A 209 0.29 -34.50 10.66
N PRO A 210 1.06 -35.39 11.32
CA PRO A 210 2.52 -35.34 11.35
C PRO A 210 3.22 -35.53 9.99
#